data_AF-A0A0C9Z3V2-F1
#
_entry.id   AF-A0A0C9Z3V2-F1
#
_cell.length_a   1.000
_cell.length_b   1.000
_cell.length_c   1.000
_cell.angle_alpha   90.00
_cell.angle_beta   90.00
_cell.angle_gamma   90.00
#
_symmetry.space_group_name_H-M   'P 1'
#
loop_
_entity.id
_entity.type
_entity.pdbx_description
1 polymer ?
#
loop_
_entity_poly.entity_id
_entity_poly.type
_entity_poly.pdbx_seq_one_letter_code
_entity_poly.pdbx_strand_id
1 'polypeptide(L)'
;MARNVKVIINGTVHIAEVRCFARLVIKAAGYFSDDDDDDEDTPGHLQFDDIALVMLYSHPHPHLLDNSYGVLASCTKLGEASLQVVKISSIQAVVAMVPHHPVVNGVPEDRYFLVEKTGMEIAHFGMEENNDE
;
A
#
# COMPACT_ATOMS: atom_id res chain seq x y z
N MET A 1 -7.19 -7.72 11.84
CA MET A 1 -6.40 -7.67 10.59
C MET A 1 -5.55 -6.40 10.60
N ALA A 2 -4.24 -6.52 10.42
CA ALA A 2 -3.37 -5.36 10.25
C ALA A 2 -3.57 -4.77 8.86
N ARG A 3 -3.81 -3.45 8.78
CA ARG A 3 -4.05 -2.71 7.52
C ARG A 3 -2.86 -1.84 7.11
N ASN A 4 -1.75 -1.88 7.83
CA ASN A 4 -0.62 -1.00 7.57
C ASN A 4 0.41 -1.69 6.67
N VAL A 5 0.97 -0.93 5.74
CA VAL A 5 1.89 -1.42 4.74
C VAL A 5 3.10 -0.50 4.57
N LYS A 6 4.22 -1.10 4.15
CA LYS A 6 5.33 -0.39 3.52
C LYS A 6 5.07 -0.35 2.02
N VAL A 7 5.08 0.85 1.43
CA VAL A 7 4.73 1.08 0.02
C VAL A 7 5.75 1.99 -0.65
N ILE A 8 6.06 1.74 -1.93
CA ILE A 8 6.93 2.60 -2.74
C ILE A 8 6.07 3.58 -3.53
N ILE A 9 6.26 4.88 -3.32
CA ILE A 9 5.59 5.96 -4.03
C ILE A 9 6.68 6.87 -4.59
N ASN A 10 6.69 7.09 -5.91
CA ASN A 10 7.71 7.89 -6.61
C ASN A 10 9.15 7.48 -6.26
N GLY A 11 9.41 6.17 -6.14
CA GLY A 11 10.72 5.61 -5.79
C GLY A 11 11.09 5.72 -4.30
N THR A 12 10.23 6.29 -3.45
CA THR A 12 10.49 6.47 -2.01
C THR A 12 9.60 5.58 -1.16
N VAL A 13 10.17 5.00 -0.10
CA VAL A 13 9.45 4.15 0.85
C VAL A 13 8.60 5.00 1.79
N HIS A 14 7.33 4.63 1.91
CA HIS A 14 6.36 5.24 2.83
C HIS A 14 5.69 4.16 3.67
N ILE A 15 5.21 4.55 4.85
CA ILE A 15 4.31 3.73 5.66
C ILE A 15 2.90 4.28 5.51
N ALA A 16 1.93 3.39 5.28
CA ALA A 16 0.56 3.78 5.01
C ALA A 16 -0.45 2.80 5.59
N GLU A 17 -1.65 3.28 5.90
CA GLU A 17 -2.81 2.47 6.24
C GLU A 17 -3.66 2.25 4.98
N VAL A 18 -3.89 1.00 4.59
CA VAL A 18 -4.80 0.64 3.50
C VAL A 18 -6.24 0.85 3.94
N ARG A 19 -7.00 1.63 3.17
CA ARG A 19 -8.42 1.90 3.39
C ARG A 19 -9.31 0.95 2.61
N CYS A 20 -8.99 0.71 1.35
CA CYS A 20 -9.66 -0.27 0.51
C CYS A 20 -8.77 -0.76 -0.63
N PHE A 21 -9.15 -1.90 -1.20
CA PHE A 21 -8.63 -2.40 -2.47
C PHE A 21 -9.74 -2.30 -3.51
N ALA A 22 -9.35 -2.03 -4.76
CA ALA A 22 -10.28 -1.99 -5.89
C ALA A 22 -9.60 -2.47 -7.16
N ARG A 23 -10.40 -3.00 -8.10
CA ARG A 23 -9.99 -3.28 -9.46
C ARG A 23 -10.64 -2.24 -10.37
N LEU A 24 -9.83 -1.47 -11.10
CA LEU A 24 -10.30 -0.39 -11.96
C LEU A 24 -10.03 -0.71 -13.43
N VAL A 25 -10.98 -0.39 -14.30
CA VAL A 25 -10.76 -0.40 -15.75
C VAL A 25 -9.86 0.79 -16.10
N ILE A 26 -8.72 0.53 -16.73
CA ILE A 26 -7.74 1.56 -17.13
C ILE A 26 -7.69 1.80 -18.63
N LYS A 27 -8.15 0.84 -19.44
CA LYS A 27 -8.41 1.02 -20.87
C LYS A 27 -9.59 0.17 -21.29
N ALA A 28 -10.52 0.78 -22.00
CA ALA A 28 -11.44 0.06 -22.87
C ALA A 28 -10.80 0.05 -24.26
N ALA A 29 -10.56 -1.13 -24.84
CA ALA A 29 -10.21 -1.21 -26.26
C ALA A 29 -11.32 -0.49 -27.05
N GLY A 30 -10.92 0.50 -27.86
CA GLY A 30 -11.83 1.48 -28.41
C GLY A 30 -12.81 0.88 -29.42
N TYR A 31 -14.06 1.30 -29.31
CA TYR A 31 -15.02 1.44 -30.40
C TYR A 31 -14.56 2.49 -31.45
N PHE A 32 -13.26 2.57 -31.76
CA PHE A 32 -12.66 3.59 -32.64
C PHE A 32 -11.56 3.01 -33.53
N SER A 33 -11.79 1.84 -34.13
CA SER A 33 -11.12 1.49 -35.37
C SER A 33 -12.06 1.86 -36.52
N ASP A 34 -11.81 3.01 -37.15
CA ASP A 34 -12.31 3.36 -38.49
C ASP A 34 -11.50 2.60 -39.57
N ASP A 35 -11.17 1.33 -39.31
CA ASP A 35 -10.53 0.45 -40.30
C ASP A 35 -11.51 -0.70 -40.55
N ASP A 36 -12.03 -0.74 -41.77
CA ASP A 36 -12.94 -1.73 -42.35
C ASP A 36 -12.32 -3.14 -42.36
N ASP A 37 -12.23 -3.80 -41.21
CA ASP A 37 -12.03 -5.25 -41.11
C ASP A 37 -13.01 -5.83 -40.08
N ASP A 38 -14.15 -6.32 -40.62
CA ASP A 38 -15.20 -7.03 -39.91
C ASP A 38 -14.69 -8.38 -39.34
N ASP A 39 -14.12 -8.36 -38.14
CA ASP A 39 -14.12 -9.52 -37.23
C ASP A 39 -15.14 -9.23 -36.10
N GLU A 40 -16.42 -9.52 -36.40
CA GLU A 40 -17.63 -9.21 -35.62
C GLU A 40 -17.68 -9.85 -34.20
N ASP A 41 -16.66 -10.61 -33.79
CA ASP A 41 -16.65 -11.45 -32.57
C ASP A 41 -15.51 -11.19 -31.58
N THR A 42 -14.72 -10.11 -31.70
CA THR A 42 -13.68 -9.80 -30.72
C THR A 42 -14.18 -8.82 -29.65
N PRO A 43 -14.69 -9.28 -28.47
CA PRO A 43 -15.06 -8.37 -27.40
C PRO A 43 -13.85 -7.53 -27.00
N GLY A 44 -13.99 -6.21 -27.07
CA GLY A 44 -12.95 -5.27 -26.71
C GLY A 44 -12.34 -5.64 -25.35
N HIS A 45 -11.06 -5.99 -25.35
CA HIS A 45 -10.40 -6.50 -24.15
C HIS A 45 -10.27 -5.37 -23.11
N LEU A 46 -11.09 -5.42 -22.06
CA LEU A 46 -11.01 -4.49 -20.93
C LEU A 46 -9.68 -4.71 -20.21
N GLN A 47 -8.87 -3.66 -20.11
CA GLN A 47 -7.66 -3.69 -19.30
C GLN A 47 -7.97 -3.20 -17.88
N PHE A 48 -7.64 -4.02 -16.90
CA PHE A 48 -7.82 -3.70 -15.48
C PHE A 48 -6.48 -3.47 -14.79
N ASP A 49 -6.47 -2.61 -13.77
CA ASP A 49 -5.40 -2.49 -12.78
C ASP A 49 -5.97 -2.75 -11.37
N ASP A 50 -5.21 -3.47 -10.57
CA ASP A 50 -5.49 -3.66 -9.15
C ASP A 50 -4.79 -2.56 -8.33
N ILE A 51 -5.60 -1.81 -7.57
CA ILE A 51 -5.16 -0.66 -6.79
C ILE A 51 -5.52 -0.78 -5.31
N ALA A 52 -4.81 -0.02 -4.49
CA ALA A 52 -5.13 0.22 -3.10
C ALA A 52 -5.28 1.73 -2.86
N LEU A 53 -6.30 2.11 -2.09
CA LEU A 53 -6.39 3.45 -1.51
C LEU A 53 -5.69 3.43 -0.16
N VAL A 54 -4.67 4.26 0.01
CA VAL A 54 -3.83 4.30 1.22
C VAL A 54 -3.81 5.68 1.83
N MET A 55 -3.72 5.74 3.17
CA MET A 55 -3.54 6.97 3.95
C MET A 55 -2.15 6.96 4.58
N LEU A 56 -1.35 8.00 4.34
CA LEU A 56 0.05 7.99 4.77
C LEU A 56 0.23 8.32 6.25
N TYR A 57 1.26 7.73 6.83
CA TYR A 57 1.87 8.21 8.06
C TYR A 57 2.93 9.27 7.73
N SER A 58 3.25 10.12 8.70
CA SER A 58 4.37 11.06 8.61
C SER A 58 5.71 10.31 8.50
N HIS A 59 6.77 11.04 8.16
CA HIS A 59 8.12 10.58 8.46
C HIS A 59 8.31 10.38 9.98
N PRO A 60 9.24 9.50 10.39
CA PRO A 60 9.58 9.34 11.79
C PRO A 60 10.00 10.66 12.44
N HIS A 61 9.62 10.88 13.69
CA HIS A 61 10.03 12.06 14.44
C HIS A 61 11.54 12.01 14.66
N PRO A 62 12.30 13.03 14.19
CA PRO A 62 13.76 12.97 14.14
C PRO A 62 14.37 12.72 15.53
N HIS A 63 13.97 13.49 16.54
CA HIS A 63 14.52 13.34 17.89
C HIS A 63 14.20 11.98 18.56
N LEU A 64 13.04 11.37 18.28
CA LEU A 64 12.70 10.06 18.85
C LEU A 64 13.50 8.96 18.16
N LEU A 65 13.70 9.10 16.85
CA LEU A 65 14.52 8.19 16.06
C LEU A 65 16.00 8.29 16.49
N ASP A 66 16.53 9.50 16.60
CA ASP A 66 17.93 9.74 16.96
C ASP A 66 18.24 9.26 18.38
N ASN A 67 17.39 9.59 19.36
CA ASN A 67 17.60 9.16 20.76
C ASN A 67 17.44 7.65 20.96
N SER A 68 16.77 6.97 20.05
CA SER A 68 16.65 5.52 20.04
C SER A 68 17.70 4.85 19.14
N TYR A 69 18.72 5.59 18.68
CA TYR A 69 19.75 5.08 17.77
C TYR A 69 19.17 4.43 16.51
N GLY A 70 18.09 4.99 15.97
CA GLY A 70 17.42 4.51 14.76
C GLY A 70 16.41 3.39 14.98
N VAL A 71 16.16 2.97 16.23
CA VAL A 71 15.27 1.83 16.52
C VAL A 71 13.79 2.23 16.52
N LEU A 72 13.45 3.40 17.05
CA LEU A 72 12.07 3.84 17.24
C LEU A 72 11.62 4.78 16.12
N ALA A 73 11.13 4.20 15.02
CA ALA A 73 10.46 4.94 13.96
C ALA A 73 9.03 5.34 14.38
N SER A 74 8.90 6.46 15.10
CA SER A 74 7.61 6.98 15.55
C SER A 74 7.02 8.02 14.59
N CYS A 75 5.80 7.77 14.11
CA CYS A 75 5.08 8.59 13.15
C CYS A 75 3.71 9.04 13.69
N THR A 76 3.10 10.02 13.01
CA THR A 76 1.68 10.40 13.18
C THR A 76 0.88 10.02 11.95
N LYS A 77 -0.46 9.93 12.06
CA LYS A 77 -1.34 9.80 10.90
C LYS A 77 -1.50 11.17 10.24
N LEU A 78 -1.37 11.25 8.92
CA LEU A 78 -1.54 12.51 8.19
C LEU A 78 -3.00 12.81 7.81
N GLY A 79 -3.91 11.86 8.01
CA GLY A 79 -5.34 12.03 7.76
C GLY A 79 -5.72 12.03 6.28
N GLU A 80 -6.93 12.46 5.97
CA GLU A 80 -7.53 12.34 4.63
C GLU A 80 -6.81 13.11 3.53
N ALA A 81 -6.16 14.23 3.87
CA ALA A 81 -5.34 15.00 2.92
C ALA A 81 -4.13 14.19 2.38
N SER A 82 -3.79 13.07 3.02
CA SER A 82 -2.71 12.17 2.58
C SER A 82 -3.19 10.94 1.82
N LEU A 83 -4.47 10.87 1.45
CA LEU A 83 -5.01 9.76 0.66
C LEU A 83 -4.34 9.69 -0.71
N GLN A 84 -3.86 8.50 -1.07
CA GLN A 84 -3.25 8.23 -2.36
C GLN A 84 -3.74 6.90 -2.92
N VAL A 85 -3.87 6.85 -4.25
CA VAL A 85 -4.10 5.61 -4.99
C VAL A 85 -2.73 5.05 -5.41
N VAL A 86 -2.48 3.81 -5.06
CA VAL A 86 -1.24 3.11 -5.42
C VAL A 86 -1.58 1.79 -6.11
N LYS A 87 -0.74 1.34 -7.05
CA LYS A 87 -0.85 -0.03 -7.57
C LYS A 87 -0.56 -1.02 -6.45
N ILE A 88 -1.29 -2.13 -6.36
CA ILE A 88 -1.04 -3.14 -5.32
C ILE A 88 0.40 -3.66 -5.39
N SER A 89 0.98 -3.77 -6.59
CA SER A 89 2.36 -4.19 -6.82
C SER A 89 3.42 -3.27 -6.18
N SER A 90 3.06 -2.05 -5.77
CA SER A 90 3.96 -1.14 -5.05
C SER A 90 4.08 -1.43 -3.55
N ILE A 91 3.16 -2.24 -2.99
CA ILE A 91 3.17 -2.65 -1.59
C ILE A 91 4.26 -3.71 -1.40
N GLN A 92 5.22 -3.42 -0.53
CA GLN A 92 6.40 -4.25 -0.28
C GLN A 92 6.20 -5.22 0.87
N ALA A 93 5.49 -4.79 1.92
CA ALA A 93 5.29 -5.60 3.12
C ALA A 93 4.08 -5.10 3.92
N VAL A 94 3.45 -6.00 4.65
CA VAL A 94 2.53 -5.66 5.74
C VAL A 94 3.36 -5.37 7.00
N VAL A 95 3.04 -4.28 7.68
CA VAL A 95 3.73 -3.83 8.89
C VAL A 95 2.74 -3.63 10.03
N ALA A 96 3.24 -3.63 11.26
CA ALA A 96 2.46 -3.17 12.40
C ALA A 96 2.78 -1.70 12.69
N MET A 97 1.74 -0.91 12.95
CA MET A 97 1.84 0.44 13.47
C MET A 97 1.21 0.44 14.85
N VAL A 98 2.05 0.44 15.88
CA VAL A 98 1.62 0.23 17.27
C VAL A 98 1.42 1.59 17.93
N PRO A 99 0.22 1.90 18.45
CA PRO A 99 -0.03 3.16 19.17
C PRO A 99 0.87 3.28 20.41
N HIS A 100 1.39 4.47 20.67
CA HIS A 100 2.14 4.81 21.89
C HIS A 100 2.04 6.31 22.22
N HIS A 101 2.56 6.71 23.38
CA HIS A 101 2.42 8.08 23.92
C HIS A 101 3.76 8.65 24.41
N PRO A 102 4.74 8.88 23.52
CA PRO A 102 6.02 9.45 23.90
C PRO A 102 5.87 10.90 24.34
N VAL A 103 6.75 11.35 25.24
CA VAL A 103 6.85 12.76 25.64
C VAL A 103 7.74 13.48 24.63
N VAL A 104 7.16 14.42 23.88
CA VAL A 104 7.85 15.29 22.93
C VAL A 104 7.73 16.72 23.43
N ASN A 105 8.86 17.42 23.60
CA ASN A 105 8.91 18.79 24.13
C ASN A 105 8.15 18.97 25.46
N GLY A 106 8.16 17.95 26.33
CA GLY A 106 7.49 17.97 27.62
C GLY A 106 5.99 17.63 27.59
N VAL A 107 5.43 17.31 26.41
CA VAL A 107 4.00 16.98 26.24
C VAL A 107 3.86 15.55 25.69
N PRO A 108 3.00 14.70 26.28
CA PRO A 108 2.65 13.41 25.68
C PRO A 108 1.91 13.60 24.35
N GLU A 109 2.37 12.92 23.30
CA GLU A 109 1.74 12.96 21.98
C GLU A 109 1.20 11.59 21.55
N ASP A 110 0.01 11.55 20.96
CA ASP A 110 -0.55 10.34 20.33
C ASP A 110 0.21 10.02 19.05
N ARG A 111 0.99 8.93 19.08
CA ARG A 111 1.85 8.53 17.97
C ARG A 111 1.74 7.03 17.71
N TYR A 112 2.38 6.58 16.64
CA TYR A 112 2.47 5.16 16.28
C TYR A 112 3.92 4.83 15.97
N PHE A 113 4.43 3.69 16.41
CA PHE A 113 5.75 3.23 16.00
C PHE A 113 5.67 2.02 15.09
N LEU A 114 6.57 2.00 14.11
CA LEU A 114 6.69 0.93 13.14
C LEU A 114 7.29 -0.31 13.79
N VAL A 115 6.64 -1.45 13.57
CA VAL A 115 7.18 -2.77 13.86
C VAL A 115 7.18 -3.58 12.58
N GLU A 116 8.36 -3.92 12.12
CA GLU A 116 8.56 -4.82 10.99
C GLU A 116 8.67 -6.25 11.51
N LYS A 117 7.94 -7.17 10.89
CA LYS A 117 8.14 -8.58 11.18
C LYS A 117 9.41 -9.04 10.46
N THR A 118 10.51 -9.11 11.19
CA THR A 118 11.75 -9.70 10.69
C THR A 118 11.54 -11.19 10.39
N GLY A 119 11.85 -11.63 9.17
CA GLY A 119 11.85 -13.05 8.80
C GLY A 119 10.50 -13.64 8.36
N MET A 120 9.55 -12.82 7.88
CA MET A 120 8.34 -13.37 7.24
C MET A 120 8.61 -13.61 5.75
N GLU A 121 9.17 -14.79 5.44
CA GLU A 121 9.09 -15.37 4.11
C GLU A 121 7.59 -15.46 3.73
N ILE A 122 7.23 -15.00 2.54
CA ILE A 122 5.85 -15.09 2.04
C ILE A 122 5.56 -16.58 1.87
N ALA A 123 4.95 -17.19 2.87
CA ALA A 123 4.35 -18.50 2.69
C ALA A 123 3.24 -18.31 1.64
N HIS A 124 3.47 -18.86 0.45
CA HIS A 124 2.45 -18.97 -0.58
C HIS A 124 1.34 -19.89 -0.05
N PHE A 125 0.39 -19.32 0.69
CA PHE A 125 -0.85 -20.01 1.02
C PHE A 125 -1.81 -19.81 -0.14
N GLY A 126 -1.53 -20.53 -1.22
CA GLY A 126 -2.45 -20.78 -2.33
C GLY A 126 -2.54 -22.28 -2.52
N MET A 127 -3.76 -22.81 -2.46
CA MET A 127 -4.05 -24.19 -2.82
C MET A 127 -3.76 -24.34 -4.31
N GLU A 128 -2.87 -25.25 -4.69
CA GLU A 128 -2.76 -25.67 -6.08
C GLU A 128 -4.11 -26.30 -6.46
N GLU A 129 -4.87 -25.63 -7.33
CA GLU A 129 -5.98 -26.28 -8.01
C GLU A 129 -5.36 -27.32 -8.93
N ASN A 130 -5.37 -28.57 -8.49
CA ASN A 130 -5.06 -29.72 -9.33
C ASN A 130 -6.05 -29.73 -10.50
N ASN A 131 -5.65 -29.15 -11.63
CA ASN A 131 -6.18 -29.54 -12.93
C ASN A 131 -5.45 -30.82 -13.35
N ASP A 132 -5.93 -31.95 -12.82
CA ASP A 132 -5.69 -33.25 -13.43
C ASP A 132 -6.60 -33.35 -14.68
N GLU A 133 -6.03 -33.18 -15.87
CA GLU A 133 -6.54 -33.73 -17.14
C GLU A 133 -5.75 -34.99 -17.51
#